data_AF-A0A7Y5N0U2-F1
#
_entry.id   AF-A0A7Y5N0U2-F1
#
_cell.length_a   1.000
_cell.length_b   1.000
_cell.length_c   1.000
_cell.angle_alpha   90.00
_cell.angle_beta   90.00
_cell.angle_gamma   90.00
#
_symmetry.space_group_name_H-M   'P 1'
#
loop_
_entity.id
_entity.type
_entity.pdbx_description
1 polymer ?
#
loop_
_entity_poly.entity_id
_entity_poly.type
_entity_poly.pdbx_seq_one_letter_code
_entity_poly.pdbx_strand_id
1 'polypeptide(L)'
;MGETEFNKAVANRHFAVAFNQLTWELMSQASRTRTDEDRMRYAAYASAMHWSIVGTQVEMTRAEWLISRVHCVLHEPVEALRHAQRCMQIMEASLEGEGFKE
;
A
#
# COMPACT_ATOMS: atom_id res chain seq x y z
N MET A 1 -37.01 10.27 3.73
CA MET A 1 -35.54 10.43 3.90
C MET A 1 -34.91 9.32 3.08
N GLY A 2 -34.37 9.64 1.90
CA GLY A 2 -33.60 8.66 1.13
C GLY A 2 -32.28 8.42 1.85
N GLU A 3 -31.97 7.17 2.18
CA GLU A 3 -30.65 6.82 2.68
C GLU A 3 -29.63 7.09 1.58
N THR A 4 -28.63 7.93 1.88
CA THR A 4 -27.50 8.14 0.99
C THR A 4 -26.73 6.84 0.91
N GLU A 5 -26.72 6.19 -0.26
CA GLU A 5 -26.00 4.95 -0.48
C GLU A 5 -24.51 5.13 -0.17
N PHE A 6 -23.94 4.22 0.61
CA PHE A 6 -22.53 4.25 0.97
C PHE A 6 -21.66 4.07 -0.27
N ASN A 7 -20.94 5.13 -0.67
CA ASN A 7 -20.05 5.07 -1.81
C ASN A 7 -18.76 4.31 -1.45
N LYS A 8 -18.73 3.02 -1.78
CA LYS A 8 -17.59 2.13 -1.54
C LYS A 8 -16.30 2.63 -2.21
N ALA A 9 -16.37 3.22 -3.40
CA ALA A 9 -15.18 3.67 -4.10
C ALA A 9 -14.52 4.86 -3.37
N VAL A 10 -15.33 5.82 -2.92
CA VAL A 10 -14.87 6.95 -2.10
C VAL A 10 -14.27 6.47 -0.79
N ALA A 11 -14.91 5.51 -0.11
CA ALA A 11 -14.40 4.95 1.12
C ALA A 11 -13.07 4.21 0.94
N ASN A 12 -12.94 3.37 -0.09
CA ASN A 12 -11.68 2.69 -0.40
C ASN A 12 -10.57 3.70 -0.67
N ARG A 13 -10.81 4.74 -1.47
CA ARG A 13 -9.81 5.77 -1.73
C ARG A 13 -9.39 6.49 -0.45
N HIS A 14 -10.35 6.83 0.41
CA HIS A 14 -10.08 7.45 1.70
C HIS A 14 -9.16 6.58 2.57
N PHE A 15 -9.52 5.30 2.76
CA PHE A 15 -8.72 4.41 3.59
C PHE A 15 -7.36 4.07 2.97
N ALA A 16 -7.26 3.97 1.63
CA ALA A 16 -5.98 3.76 0.95
C ALA A 16 -4.97 4.87 1.30
N VAL A 17 -5.42 6.13 1.26
CA VAL A 17 -4.61 7.31 1.61
C VAL A 17 -4.34 7.36 3.12
N ALA A 18 -5.36 7.13 3.95
CA ALA A 18 -5.22 7.19 5.40
C ALA A 18 -4.19 6.17 5.93
N PHE A 19 -4.24 4.93 5.45
CA PHE A 19 -3.28 3.90 5.84
C PHE A 19 -1.88 4.12 5.26
N ASN A 20 -1.76 4.73 4.07
CA ASN A 20 -0.48 5.16 3.54
C ASN A 20 0.20 6.17 4.48
N GLN A 21 -0.56 7.20 4.90
CA GLN A 21 -0.06 8.21 5.82
C GLN A 21 0.31 7.63 7.18
N LEU A 22 -0.54 6.78 7.76
CA LEU A 22 -0.23 6.08 9.01
C LEU A 22 1.06 5.26 8.92
N THR A 23 1.32 4.62 7.78
CA THR A 23 2.57 3.88 7.56
C THR A 23 3.78 4.80 7.64
N TRP A 24 3.72 5.97 7.00
CA TRP A 24 4.79 6.97 7.05
C TRP A 24 4.99 7.58 8.43
N GLU A 25 3.90 7.88 9.14
CA GLU A 25 3.95 8.38 10.51
C GLU A 25 4.69 7.40 11.42
N LEU A 26 4.30 6.11 11.42
CA LEU A 26 4.97 5.05 12.18
C LEU A 26 6.43 4.86 11.73
N MET A 27 6.70 4.97 10.42
CA MET A 27 8.05 4.85 9.89
C MET A 27 8.98 6.00 10.35
N SER A 28 8.42 7.18 10.59
CA SER A 28 9.15 8.38 11.02
C SER A 28 9.42 8.48 12.52
N GLN A 29 8.83 7.60 13.33
CA GLN A 29 9.05 7.59 14.78
C GLN A 29 10.51 7.26 15.12
N ALA A 30 11.08 8.00 16.08
CA ALA A 30 12.45 7.80 16.55
C ALA A 30 12.64 6.45 17.27
N SER A 31 11.60 5.97 17.93
CA SER A 31 11.54 4.64 18.53
C SER A 31 10.19 3.99 18.20
N ARG A 32 10.20 2.69 17.91
CA ARG A 32 9.00 1.88 17.66
C ARG A 32 8.98 0.70 18.61
N THR A 33 7.81 0.41 19.16
CA THR A 33 7.55 -0.87 19.83
C THR A 33 7.23 -1.96 18.81
N ARG A 34 7.25 -3.22 19.23
CA ARG A 34 6.81 -4.33 18.38
C ARG A 34 5.38 -4.14 17.85
N THR A 35 4.49 -3.60 18.68
CA THR A 35 3.13 -3.26 18.28
C THR A 35 3.09 -2.19 17.19
N ASP A 36 3.97 -1.19 17.25
CA ASP A 36 4.09 -0.17 16.21
C ASP A 36 4.61 -0.76 14.90
N GLU A 37 5.59 -1.67 14.97
CA GLU A 37 6.11 -2.41 13.80
C GLU A 37 5.02 -3.24 13.13
N ASP A 38 4.25 -4.00 13.91
CA ASP A 38 3.15 -4.82 13.39
C ASP A 38 2.05 -3.94 12.79
N ARG A 39 1.71 -2.83 13.46
CA ARG A 39 0.73 -1.86 12.96
C ARG A 39 1.22 -1.17 11.68
N MET A 40 2.52 -0.92 11.54
CA MET A 40 3.12 -0.38 10.34
C MET A 40 3.00 -1.35 9.17
N ARG A 41 3.22 -2.65 9.39
CA ARG A 41 2.93 -3.68 8.36
C ARG A 41 1.45 -3.66 7.99
N TYR A 42 0.56 -3.75 8.97
CA TYR A 42 -0.89 -3.78 8.71
C TYR A 42 -1.36 -2.55 7.91
N ALA A 43 -0.87 -1.36 8.23
CA ALA A 43 -1.21 -0.14 7.50
C ALA A 43 -0.73 -0.20 6.04
N ALA A 44 0.50 -0.65 5.78
CA ALA A 44 1.02 -0.76 4.42
C ALA A 44 0.18 -1.74 3.56
N TYR A 45 -0.11 -2.93 4.10
CA TYR A 45 -0.95 -3.91 3.41
C TYR A 45 -2.40 -3.44 3.26
N ALA A 46 -2.98 -2.77 4.26
CA ALA A 46 -4.32 -2.23 4.14
C ALA A 46 -4.40 -1.14 3.06
N SER A 47 -3.39 -0.27 2.97
CA SER A 47 -3.28 0.72 1.88
C SER A 47 -3.26 0.03 0.52
N ALA A 48 -2.42 -1.00 0.34
CA ALA A 48 -2.35 -1.78 -0.88
C ALA A 48 -3.67 -2.47 -1.23
N MET A 49 -4.36 -3.06 -0.23
CA MET A 49 -5.66 -3.69 -0.43
C MET A 49 -6.70 -2.69 -0.94
N HIS A 50 -6.76 -1.48 -0.39
CA HIS A 50 -7.70 -0.47 -0.87
C HIS A 50 -7.32 0.06 -2.26
N TRP A 51 -6.03 0.27 -2.54
CA TRP A 51 -5.58 0.62 -3.90
C TRP A 51 -5.86 -0.48 -4.91
N SER A 52 -5.83 -1.75 -4.50
CA SER A 52 -6.21 -2.85 -5.40
C SER A 52 -7.66 -2.74 -5.87
N ILE A 53 -8.53 -2.04 -5.14
CA ILE A 53 -9.95 -1.88 -5.46
C ILE A 53 -10.19 -0.65 -6.35
N VAL A 54 -9.56 0.49 -6.05
CA VAL A 54 -9.87 1.79 -6.68
C VAL A 54 -8.68 2.52 -7.31
N GLY A 55 -7.48 1.98 -7.16
CA GLY A 55 -6.24 2.54 -7.67
C GLY A 55 -5.94 2.07 -9.08
N THR A 56 -5.03 2.78 -9.72
CA THR A 56 -4.44 2.38 -11.01
C THR A 56 -3.13 1.64 -10.77
N GLN A 57 -2.47 1.29 -11.87
CA GLN A 57 -1.13 0.72 -11.85
C GLN A 57 -0.13 1.60 -11.07
N VAL A 58 -0.25 2.94 -11.16
CA VAL A 58 0.63 3.86 -10.43
C VAL A 58 0.47 3.74 -8.92
N GLU A 59 -0.77 3.72 -8.42
CA GLU A 59 -1.02 3.55 -6.98
C GLU A 59 -0.57 2.18 -6.49
N MET A 60 -0.74 1.13 -7.29
CA MET A 60 -0.32 -0.21 -6.92
C MET A 60 1.20 -0.37 -6.91
N THR A 61 1.93 0.18 -7.88
CA THR A 61 3.39 0.23 -7.86
C THR A 61 3.89 0.91 -6.59
N ARG A 62 3.29 2.05 -6.21
CA ARG A 62 3.64 2.78 -4.98
C ARG A 62 3.31 2.00 -3.71
N ALA A 63 2.20 1.26 -3.71
CA ALA A 63 1.79 0.43 -2.58
C ALA A 63 2.76 -0.75 -2.36
N GLU A 64 3.15 -1.45 -3.42
CA GLU A 64 4.16 -2.52 -3.36
C GLU A 64 5.53 -1.99 -2.90
N TRP A 65 5.93 -0.83 -3.43
CA TRP A 65 7.14 -0.16 -2.96
C TRP A 65 7.07 0.19 -1.47
N LEU A 66 5.92 0.67 -0.98
CA LEU A 66 5.75 1.00 0.43
C LEU A 66 5.89 -0.25 1.32
N ILE A 67 5.28 -1.37 0.93
CA ILE A 67 5.39 -2.64 1.66
C ILE A 67 6.87 -3.10 1.68
N SER A 68 7.55 -3.06 0.54
CA SER A 68 8.98 -3.37 0.45
C SER A 68 9.81 -2.49 1.39
N ARG A 69 9.55 -1.18 1.41
CA ARG A 69 10.23 -0.23 2.30
C ARG A 69 9.97 -0.54 3.78
N VAL A 70 8.73 -0.87 4.16
CA VAL A 70 8.42 -1.28 5.54
C VAL A 70 9.26 -2.49 5.94
N HIS A 71 9.33 -3.52 5.10
CA HIS A 71 10.14 -4.69 5.39
C HIS A 71 11.66 -4.39 5.42
N CYS A 72 12.17 -3.46 4.61
CA CYS A 72 13.55 -2.97 4.74
C CYS A 72 13.80 -2.32 6.10
N VAL A 73 12.88 -1.46 6.55
CA VAL A 73 12.97 -0.75 7.84
C VAL A 73 12.90 -1.72 9.03
N LEU A 74 12.18 -2.84 8.89
CA LEU A 74 12.05 -3.89 9.88
C LEU A 74 13.14 -4.97 9.79
N HIS A 75 14.11 -4.82 8.88
CA HIS A 75 15.19 -5.78 8.65
C HIS A 75 14.71 -7.18 8.21
N GLU A 76 13.71 -7.22 7.32
CA GLU A 76 13.08 -8.45 6.79
C GLU A 76 13.37 -8.60 5.29
N PRO A 77 14.59 -9.04 4.90
CA PRO A 77 15.07 -8.92 3.53
C PRO A 77 14.28 -9.77 2.51
N VAL A 78 13.77 -10.94 2.93
CA VAL A 78 13.03 -11.84 2.05
C VAL A 78 11.73 -11.19 1.58
N GLU A 79 10.98 -10.60 2.50
CA GLU A 79 9.72 -9.92 2.20
C GLU A 79 9.98 -8.60 1.45
N ALA A 80 11.01 -7.85 1.85
CA ALA A 80 11.43 -6.65 1.15
C ALA A 80 11.71 -6.90 -0.34
N LEU A 81 12.47 -7.97 -0.64
CA LEU A 81 12.81 -8.34 -2.02
C LEU A 81 11.58 -8.79 -2.80
N ARG A 82 10.70 -9.60 -2.20
CA ARG A 82 9.47 -10.06 -2.86
C ARG A 82 8.61 -8.89 -3.34
N HIS A 83 8.39 -7.91 -2.47
CA HIS A 83 7.59 -6.74 -2.81
C HIS A 83 8.30 -5.77 -3.76
N ALA A 84 9.63 -5.67 -3.69
CA ALA A 84 10.41 -4.91 -4.68
C ALA A 84 10.29 -5.51 -6.09
N GLN A 85 10.39 -6.84 -6.20
CA GLN A 85 10.19 -7.54 -7.46
C GLN A 85 8.76 -7.36 -7.99
N ARG A 86 7.75 -7.41 -7.12
CA ARG A 86 6.36 -7.17 -7.52
C ARG A 86 6.14 -5.74 -8.02
N CYS A 87 6.72 -4.75 -7.33
CA CYS A 87 6.72 -3.35 -7.76
C CYS A 87 7.31 -3.21 -9.18
N MET A 88 8.43 -3.88 -9.46
CA MET A 88 9.07 -3.86 -10.78
C MET A 88 8.18 -4.47 -11.85
N GLN A 89 7.60 -5.65 -11.59
CA GLN A 89 6.67 -6.32 -12.52
C GLN A 89 5.47 -5.43 -12.89
N ILE A 90 4.86 -4.75 -11.91
CA ILE A 90 3.72 -3.87 -12.16
C ILE A 90 4.15 -2.66 -13.02
N MET A 91 5.34 -2.11 -12.77
CA MET A 91 5.88 -0.99 -13.53
C MET A 91 6.23 -1.38 -14.97
N GLU A 92 6.81 -2.56 -15.19
CA GLU A 92 7.16 -3.07 -16.52
C GLU A 92 5.91 -3.32 -17.37
N ALA A 93 4.89 -3.98 -16.80
CA ALA A 93 3.61 -4.16 -17.48
C ALA A 93 2.98 -2.82 -17.92
N SER A 94 3.18 -1.75 -17.14
CA SER A 94 2.70 -0.40 -17.49
C SER A 94 3.37 0.16 -18.75
N LEU A 95 4.64 -0.19 -18.99
CA LEU A 95 5.40 0.27 -20.14
C LEU A 95 5.04 -0.52 -21.41
N GLU A 96 4.64 -1.78 -21.24
CA GLU A 96 4.26 -2.69 -22.32
C GLU A 96 2.79 -2.53 -22.76
N GLY A 97 2.02 -1.69 -22.05
CA GLY A 97 0.61 -1.46 -22.35
C GLY A 97 -0.31 -2.55 -21.81
N GLU A 98 0.19 -3.44 -20.95
CA GLU A 98 -0.61 -4.45 -20.27
C GLU A 98 -1.28 -3.83 -19.03
N GLY A 99 -2.56 -3.50 -19.15
CA GLY A 99 -3.33 -2.83 -18.11
C GLY A 99 -3.53 -3.71 -16.87
N PHE A 100 -3.16 -3.20 -15.70
CA PHE A 100 -3.43 -3.84 -14.40
C PHE A 100 -4.93 -3.97 -14.11
N LYS A 101 -5.73 -3.02 -14.61
CA LYS A 101 -7.21 -3.02 -14.69
C LYS A 101 -7.59 -2.01 -15.80
N GLU A 102 -7.98 -2.49 -16.97
CA GLU A 102 -8.76 -1.68 -17.92
C GLU A 102 -10.21 -1.57 -17.44
#